data_AF-A0A561W8T7-F1
#
_entry.id   AF-A0A561W8T7-F1
#
_cell.length_a   1.000
_cell.length_b   1.000
_cell.length_c   1.000
_cell.angle_alpha   90.00
_cell.angle_beta   90.00
_cell.angle_gamma   90.00
#
_symmetry.space_group_name_H-M   'P 1'
#
loop_
_entity.id
_entity.type
_entity.pdbx_description
1 polymer ?
#
loop_
_entity_poly.entity_id
_entity_poly.type
_entity_poly.pdbx_seq_one_letter_code
_entity_poly.pdbx_strand_id
1 'polypeptide(L)'
;MSYASLPEPDASQPPSRHRPPSWFARNRLGMAVGAAVAVVIAAAGVYLGSGDVTPEPSNAANALEYASPSAGQAESPGAAASAPATPAVSATPSASTTPSTAATPKVPTTGWIPVDRAAWKAQADAYQALTVDPVPAGVGNLPEFRADCQYSHRLPDDPIVAPGLPGASHMHSFVGNKAVDADTVAGDLTKFTATSCKPVQDHSAYWVPTLYDNATGKPVETTGFRVYYRSLAKNSTGQMPMPNGLRMIAGDAKKKKPTPRGATGQFYCAFYGPGDLDGIARSTNGNWPICGGDATLHFMMQFPDCWDGKHLDSPNHKDHVAYGSGNGCPSSHPVRIPAITFDIQYPAKGTPAGYYLSSDKEGKSASSMHGDAFVMWDVNTMNKRTKNCVLQRRTCDNYGYQK
;
A
#
# COMPACT_ATOMS: atom_id res chain seq x y z
N MET A 1 73.27 0.81 -27.27
CA MET A 1 73.29 1.94 -26.32
C MET A 1 72.70 1.43 -25.00
N SER A 2 73.21 1.88 -23.86
CA SER A 2 73.39 1.01 -22.68
C SER A 2 72.28 1.01 -21.61
N TYR A 3 72.13 -0.15 -20.95
CA TYR A 3 71.91 -0.41 -19.50
C TYR A 3 71.63 0.81 -18.57
N ALA A 4 70.55 0.84 -17.75
CA ALA A 4 70.37 0.21 -16.41
C ALA A 4 71.20 0.87 -15.27
N SER A 5 70.77 0.95 -14.00
CA SER A 5 69.61 0.35 -13.29
C SER A 5 69.17 1.18 -12.05
N LEU A 6 68.16 0.74 -11.28
CA LEU A 6 67.82 1.28 -9.95
C LEU A 6 68.92 0.97 -8.89
N PRO A 7 69.05 1.81 -7.86
CA PRO A 7 69.13 1.29 -6.48
C PRO A 7 68.34 2.11 -5.43
N GLU A 8 68.21 1.50 -4.25
CA GLU A 8 67.49 1.95 -3.04
C GLU A 8 68.42 2.74 -2.04
N PRO A 9 67.96 3.17 -0.84
CA PRO A 9 68.47 4.38 -0.18
C PRO A 9 69.63 4.18 0.81
N ASP A 10 70.24 5.30 1.22
CA ASP A 10 71.16 5.40 2.38
C ASP A 10 70.72 6.51 3.33
N ALA A 11 71.02 6.35 4.62
CA ALA A 11 70.63 7.24 5.71
C ALA A 11 71.77 7.39 6.73
N SER A 12 72.43 8.55 6.80
CA SER A 12 73.38 8.84 7.88
C SER A 12 73.52 10.32 8.30
N GLN A 13 73.39 10.52 9.61
CA GLN A 13 73.93 11.59 10.48
C GLN A 13 73.13 12.88 10.82
N PRO A 14 73.31 13.44 12.06
CA PRO A 14 72.30 14.27 12.75
C PRO A 14 72.89 15.60 13.33
N PRO A 15 72.49 16.14 14.50
CA PRO A 15 71.53 17.24 14.61
C PRO A 15 72.06 18.51 15.31
N SER A 16 71.37 19.65 15.17
CA SER A 16 71.60 20.81 16.06
C SER A 16 70.33 21.64 16.34
N ARG A 17 70.21 22.09 17.61
CA ARG A 17 69.18 23.00 18.11
C ARG A 17 69.76 24.42 18.19
N HIS A 18 68.92 25.46 18.05
CA HIS A 18 69.15 26.72 18.77
C HIS A 18 67.84 27.32 19.31
N ARG A 19 67.99 28.25 20.26
CA ARG A 19 66.97 28.73 21.22
C ARG A 19 66.93 30.30 21.20
N PRO A 20 66.22 31.04 22.08
CA PRO A 20 65.51 32.28 21.73
C PRO A 20 66.20 33.54 22.28
N PRO A 21 65.48 34.67 22.40
CA PRO A 21 65.59 35.50 23.61
C PRO A 21 64.24 35.92 24.23
N SER A 22 64.30 36.62 25.37
CA SER A 22 63.19 36.99 26.26
C SER A 22 63.36 38.40 26.87
N TRP A 23 62.28 38.96 27.46
CA TRP A 23 62.12 40.00 28.51
C TRP A 23 60.80 40.78 28.25
N PHE A 24 59.99 41.32 29.18
CA PHE A 24 60.03 41.66 30.62
C PHE A 24 58.78 41.06 31.37
N ALA A 25 58.35 41.51 32.56
CA ALA A 25 58.91 41.24 33.91
C ALA A 25 57.96 41.67 35.07
N ARG A 26 57.83 40.83 36.14
CA ARG A 26 57.30 41.12 37.53
C ARG A 26 55.76 41.36 37.67
N ASN A 27 55.06 41.10 38.80
CA ASN A 27 55.43 40.54 40.14
C ASN A 27 54.19 39.95 40.91
N ARG A 28 54.40 38.92 41.77
CA ARG A 28 53.79 38.60 43.11
C ARG A 28 52.28 38.93 43.39
N LEU A 29 51.43 38.08 44.00
CA LEU A 29 51.49 37.40 45.32
C LEU A 29 50.13 36.66 45.61
N GLY A 30 50.02 35.69 46.53
CA GLY A 30 48.76 35.48 47.31
C GLY A 30 48.01 34.12 47.30
N MET A 31 48.41 33.20 48.20
CA MET A 31 47.61 32.31 49.09
C MET A 31 46.23 31.67 48.74
N ALA A 32 46.20 30.34 48.95
CA ALA A 32 45.35 29.56 49.88
C ALA A 32 43.97 28.92 49.50
N VAL A 33 44.00 27.58 49.50
CA VAL A 33 43.15 26.61 50.24
C VAL A 33 41.61 26.78 50.30
N GLY A 34 40.91 25.74 49.85
CA GLY A 34 39.53 25.41 50.26
C GLY A 34 39.15 23.98 49.82
N ALA A 35 39.03 23.05 50.77
CA ALA A 35 38.72 21.64 50.49
C ALA A 35 37.24 21.31 50.75
N ALA A 36 36.67 20.39 49.97
CA ALA A 36 35.42 19.69 50.29
C ALA A 36 35.50 18.24 49.81
N VAL A 37 34.93 17.32 50.59
CA VAL A 37 35.18 15.88 50.53
C VAL A 37 34.12 15.15 49.69
N ALA A 38 34.53 14.04 49.06
CA ALA A 38 33.70 13.21 48.21
C ALA A 38 32.64 12.38 48.97
N VAL A 39 31.58 12.00 48.26
CA VAL A 39 30.78 10.80 48.57
C VAL A 39 30.81 9.90 47.34
N VAL A 40 31.39 8.71 47.50
CA VAL A 40 31.38 7.64 46.49
C VAL A 40 30.33 6.63 46.92
N ILE A 41 29.39 6.30 46.02
CA ILE A 41 28.58 5.09 46.13
C ILE A 41 28.87 4.26 44.88
N ALA A 42 29.42 3.06 45.10
CA ALA A 42 29.66 2.08 44.05
C ALA A 42 28.60 0.98 44.13
N ALA A 43 28.00 0.62 42.99
CA ALA A 43 27.21 -0.60 42.86
C ALA A 43 27.32 -1.17 41.44
N ALA A 44 27.90 -2.37 41.38
CA ALA A 44 27.81 -3.40 40.34
C ALA A 44 27.53 -2.98 38.87
N GLY A 45 28.55 -3.12 38.02
CA GLY A 45 28.34 -3.25 36.58
C GLY A 45 27.87 -4.66 36.21
N VAL A 46 26.87 -4.75 35.34
CA VAL A 46 26.57 -5.94 34.53
C VAL A 46 26.64 -5.50 33.07
N TYR A 47 27.58 -6.06 32.30
CA TYR A 47 27.77 -5.75 30.89
C TYR A 47 27.57 -7.02 30.07
N LEU A 48 26.42 -7.17 29.43
CA LEU A 48 26.17 -8.22 28.43
C LEU A 48 25.24 -7.70 27.33
N GLY A 49 25.75 -7.71 26.09
CA GLY A 49 24.94 -7.90 24.89
C GLY A 49 24.18 -6.68 24.35
N SER A 50 24.89 -5.73 23.73
CA SER A 50 24.29 -4.93 22.65
C SER A 50 23.99 -5.86 21.47
N GLY A 51 22.76 -6.40 21.42
CA GLY A 51 22.26 -7.06 20.22
C GLY A 51 21.84 -6.00 19.20
N ASP A 52 22.56 -5.92 18.08
CA ASP A 52 22.19 -5.06 16.96
C ASP A 52 20.88 -5.54 16.34
N VAL A 53 19.76 -4.97 16.79
CA VAL A 53 18.47 -5.09 16.12
C VAL A 53 18.51 -4.18 14.90
N THR A 54 18.84 -4.73 13.73
CA THR A 54 18.68 -4.03 12.46
C THR A 54 17.21 -3.66 12.26
N PRO A 55 16.85 -2.37 12.17
CA PRO A 55 15.47 -1.98 11.93
C PRO A 55 15.02 -2.44 10.54
N GLU A 56 13.82 -3.03 10.43
CA GLU A 56 13.18 -3.18 9.12
C GLU A 56 13.01 -1.81 8.46
N PRO A 57 13.29 -1.68 7.15
CA PRO A 57 13.12 -0.43 6.45
C PRO A 57 11.63 -0.06 6.33
N SER A 58 11.23 1.05 6.95
CA SER A 58 9.90 1.60 6.79
C SER A 58 9.71 2.20 5.39
N ASN A 59 8.53 1.99 4.81
CA ASN A 59 8.16 2.37 3.43
C ASN A 59 8.05 3.90 3.23
N ALA A 60 9.16 4.63 3.29
CA ALA A 60 9.19 6.10 3.31
C ALA A 60 9.77 6.76 2.03
N ALA A 61 10.27 5.99 1.06
CA ALA A 61 10.98 6.53 -0.09
C ALA A 61 10.43 5.98 -1.43
N ASN A 62 9.38 6.62 -1.97
CA ASN A 62 9.03 6.68 -3.40
C ASN A 62 7.81 7.58 -3.63
N ALA A 63 7.92 8.87 -3.29
CA ALA A 63 7.04 9.90 -3.85
C ALA A 63 7.72 10.52 -5.07
N LEU A 64 7.06 10.49 -6.23
CA LEU A 64 7.51 11.21 -7.42
C LEU A 64 6.84 12.57 -7.46
N GLU A 65 7.61 13.64 -7.61
CA GLU A 65 7.10 14.99 -7.82
C GLU A 65 6.38 15.07 -9.18
N TYR A 66 5.15 15.57 -9.18
CA TYR A 66 4.38 15.87 -10.39
C TYR A 66 4.23 17.38 -10.55
N ALA A 67 4.61 17.90 -11.72
CA ALA A 67 4.44 19.32 -12.05
C ALA A 67 3.06 19.57 -12.65
N SER A 68 2.29 20.48 -12.04
CA SER A 68 0.92 20.81 -12.43
C SER A 68 0.84 21.75 -13.65
N PRO A 69 -0.07 21.51 -14.62
CA PRO A 69 -0.49 22.51 -15.59
C PRO A 69 -1.64 23.40 -15.05
N SER A 70 -1.75 24.62 -15.60
CA SER A 70 -2.68 25.66 -15.14
C SER A 70 -4.15 25.39 -15.50
N ALA A 71 -5.08 25.85 -14.64
CA ALA A 71 -6.52 25.66 -14.80
C ALA A 71 -7.19 26.73 -15.68
N GLY A 72 -8.06 26.28 -16.59
CA GLY A 72 -9.05 27.13 -17.27
C GLY A 72 -10.42 27.02 -16.61
N GLN A 73 -11.10 28.15 -16.42
CA GLN A 73 -12.40 28.20 -15.75
C GLN A 73 -13.54 27.65 -16.63
N ALA A 74 -14.53 27.00 -16.01
CA ALA A 74 -15.83 26.72 -16.61
C ALA A 74 -16.93 26.93 -15.55
N GLU A 75 -18.01 27.61 -15.93
CA GLU A 75 -19.06 28.07 -15.02
C GLU A 75 -20.15 27.01 -14.75
N SER A 76 -20.86 27.20 -13.65
CA SER A 76 -22.02 26.40 -13.24
C SER A 76 -23.33 27.06 -13.71
N PRO A 77 -24.42 26.30 -13.87
CA PRO A 77 -25.66 26.80 -13.28
C PRO A 77 -26.59 25.73 -12.67
N GLY A 78 -27.27 26.15 -11.59
CA GLY A 78 -28.73 26.06 -11.52
C GLY A 78 -29.35 24.76 -11.01
N ALA A 79 -29.67 24.72 -9.71
CA ALA A 79 -30.52 23.70 -9.12
C ALA A 79 -32.02 23.99 -9.31
N ALA A 80 -32.84 22.94 -9.41
CA ALA A 80 -34.27 22.98 -9.07
C ALA A 80 -34.71 21.60 -8.55
N ALA A 81 -35.41 21.57 -7.41
CA ALA A 81 -35.89 20.34 -6.78
C ALA A 81 -37.36 20.06 -7.15
N SER A 82 -37.74 18.78 -7.24
CA SER A 82 -39.12 18.29 -7.04
C SER A 82 -39.17 16.77 -6.91
N ALA A 83 -39.93 16.30 -5.92
CA ALA A 83 -40.32 14.91 -5.69
C ALA A 83 -41.54 14.90 -4.74
N PRO A 84 -42.29 13.78 -4.57
CA PRO A 84 -42.29 12.52 -5.31
C PRO A 84 -43.69 12.10 -5.81
N ALA A 85 -43.77 10.99 -6.55
CA ALA A 85 -45.00 10.17 -6.63
C ALA A 85 -44.64 8.69 -6.83
N THR A 86 -45.13 7.81 -5.96
CA THR A 86 -45.09 6.35 -6.12
C THR A 86 -46.31 5.86 -6.91
N PRO A 87 -46.22 4.68 -7.52
CA PRO A 87 -47.08 3.61 -7.02
C PRO A 87 -46.37 2.26 -6.83
N ALA A 88 -46.95 1.42 -5.99
CA ALA A 88 -46.46 0.08 -5.68
C ALA A 88 -46.75 -0.93 -6.81
N VAL A 89 -45.90 -1.95 -6.94
CA VAL A 89 -46.18 -3.17 -7.71
C VAL A 89 -45.97 -4.39 -6.81
N SER A 90 -46.95 -5.29 -6.80
CA SER A 90 -47.08 -6.36 -5.83
C SER A 90 -46.05 -7.49 -6.02
N ALA A 91 -45.51 -7.99 -4.91
CA ALA A 91 -44.77 -9.25 -4.88
C ALA A 91 -45.73 -10.45 -4.97
N THR A 92 -45.36 -11.47 -5.76
CA THR A 92 -46.00 -12.79 -5.76
C THR A 92 -44.94 -13.84 -5.41
N PRO A 93 -45.16 -14.73 -4.43
CA PRO A 93 -44.14 -15.69 -4.01
C PRO A 93 -44.11 -16.92 -4.93
N SER A 94 -42.93 -17.27 -5.45
CA SER A 94 -42.71 -18.53 -6.17
C SER A 94 -41.87 -19.50 -5.34
N ALA A 95 -42.51 -20.63 -5.00
CA ALA A 95 -41.99 -21.94 -4.63
C ALA A 95 -40.57 -22.07 -4.02
N SER A 96 -40.53 -22.57 -2.77
CA SER A 96 -39.34 -23.20 -2.20
C SER A 96 -38.84 -24.37 -3.05
N THR A 97 -37.52 -24.40 -3.30
CA THR A 97 -36.79 -25.63 -3.60
C THR A 97 -35.94 -26.02 -2.40
N THR A 98 -36.04 -27.27 -1.97
CA THR A 98 -35.32 -27.83 -0.82
C THR A 98 -33.81 -27.82 -1.07
N PRO A 99 -32.94 -27.56 -0.06
CA PRO A 99 -31.50 -27.58 -0.27
C PRO A 99 -31.01 -28.97 -0.67
N SER A 100 -30.24 -29.05 -1.76
CA SER A 100 -29.41 -30.22 -2.03
C SER A 100 -28.38 -30.36 -0.92
N THR A 101 -28.06 -31.60 -0.54
CA THR A 101 -27.16 -31.94 0.57
C THR A 101 -25.89 -31.10 0.55
N ALA A 102 -25.65 -30.36 1.65
CA ALA A 102 -24.43 -29.60 1.83
C ALA A 102 -23.21 -30.54 1.74
N ALA A 103 -22.40 -30.37 0.69
CA ALA A 103 -21.05 -30.91 0.70
C ALA A 103 -20.30 -30.25 1.85
N THR A 104 -19.69 -31.05 2.72
CA THR A 104 -18.90 -30.54 3.85
C THR A 104 -17.82 -29.60 3.31
N PRO A 105 -17.73 -28.33 3.76
CA PRO A 105 -16.69 -27.42 3.28
C PRO A 105 -15.32 -28.03 3.54
N LYS A 106 -14.59 -28.30 2.45
CA LYS A 106 -13.25 -28.87 2.52
C LYS A 106 -12.30 -27.72 2.85
N VAL A 107 -12.11 -27.46 4.16
CA VAL A 107 -11.24 -26.41 4.69
C VAL A 107 -9.95 -26.32 3.87
N PRO A 108 -9.69 -25.19 3.19
CA PRO A 108 -8.49 -25.05 2.37
C PRO A 108 -7.23 -25.19 3.20
N THR A 109 -6.21 -25.83 2.62
CA THR A 109 -4.99 -26.20 3.32
C THR A 109 -4.22 -24.98 3.83
N THR A 110 -3.99 -24.92 5.15
CA THR A 110 -2.97 -24.06 5.76
C THR A 110 -1.60 -24.37 5.15
N GLY A 111 -1.06 -23.48 4.32
CA GLY A 111 0.16 -23.75 3.59
C GLY A 111 0.41 -22.75 2.46
N TRP A 112 1.48 -22.99 1.71
CA TRP A 112 1.76 -22.26 0.47
C TRP A 112 0.81 -22.72 -0.63
N ILE A 113 0.13 -21.78 -1.30
CA ILE A 113 -0.74 -22.08 -2.43
C ILE A 113 0.07 -21.92 -3.72
N PRO A 114 0.46 -22.98 -4.43
CA PRO A 114 1.24 -22.85 -5.66
C PRO A 114 0.40 -22.25 -6.79
N VAL A 115 1.05 -21.53 -7.71
CA VAL A 115 0.47 -21.18 -9.00
C VAL A 115 0.39 -22.41 -9.90
N ASP A 116 -0.69 -22.53 -10.68
CA ASP A 116 -0.70 -23.47 -11.81
C ASP A 116 0.38 -23.04 -12.80
N ARG A 117 1.44 -23.86 -12.89
CA ARG A 117 2.62 -23.59 -13.72
C ARG A 117 2.30 -23.63 -15.22
N ALA A 118 1.32 -24.41 -15.66
CA ALA A 118 0.91 -24.49 -17.05
C ALA A 118 0.05 -23.26 -17.42
N ALA A 119 -0.94 -22.91 -16.59
CA ALA A 119 -1.77 -21.72 -16.79
C ALA A 119 -0.92 -20.44 -16.75
N TRP A 120 -0.01 -20.32 -15.77
CA TRP A 120 0.92 -19.18 -15.69
C TRP A 120 1.84 -19.10 -16.91
N LYS A 121 2.41 -20.23 -17.37
CA LYS A 121 3.22 -20.23 -18.60
C LYS A 121 2.40 -19.77 -19.81
N ALA A 122 1.18 -20.28 -19.99
CA ALA A 122 0.31 -19.87 -21.09
C ALA A 122 -0.01 -18.37 -21.04
N GLN A 123 -0.32 -17.82 -19.85
CA GLN A 123 -0.54 -16.38 -19.67
C GLN A 123 0.72 -15.56 -19.98
N ALA A 124 1.89 -16.00 -19.49
CA ALA A 124 3.17 -15.32 -19.68
C ALA A 124 3.61 -15.32 -21.16
N ASP A 125 3.51 -16.47 -21.83
CA ASP A 125 3.81 -16.61 -23.27
C ASP A 125 2.87 -15.72 -24.11
N ALA A 126 1.56 -15.75 -23.82
CA ALA A 126 0.58 -14.90 -24.50
C ALA A 126 0.84 -13.41 -24.26
N TYR A 127 1.17 -13.01 -23.02
CA TYR A 127 1.57 -11.64 -22.69
C TYR A 127 2.83 -11.21 -23.43
N GLN A 128 3.84 -12.07 -23.53
CA GLN A 128 5.08 -11.76 -24.25
C GLN A 128 4.81 -11.58 -25.75
N ALA A 129 3.99 -12.46 -26.34
CA ALA A 129 3.59 -12.41 -27.75
C ALA A 129 2.72 -11.20 -28.14
N LEU A 130 2.05 -10.53 -27.19
CA LEU A 130 1.34 -9.27 -27.49
C LEU A 130 2.31 -8.22 -28.03
N THR A 131 1.90 -7.55 -29.11
CA THR A 131 2.46 -6.26 -29.51
C THR A 131 1.92 -5.14 -28.62
N VAL A 132 2.68 -4.06 -28.48
CA VAL A 132 2.20 -2.82 -27.86
C VAL A 132 1.25 -2.09 -28.81
N ASP A 133 0.08 -1.67 -28.32
CA ASP A 133 -0.86 -0.88 -29.13
C ASP A 133 -0.36 0.57 -29.30
N PRO A 134 -0.56 1.20 -30.48
CA PRO A 134 -0.18 2.59 -30.69
C PRO A 134 -0.83 3.53 -29.67
N VAL A 135 -0.03 4.39 -29.04
CA VAL A 135 -0.52 5.36 -28.05
C VAL A 135 -1.20 6.54 -28.76
N PRO A 136 -2.48 6.85 -28.47
CA PRO A 136 -3.14 8.04 -28.98
C PRO A 136 -2.47 9.35 -28.51
N ALA A 137 -2.60 10.41 -29.29
CA ALA A 137 -2.19 11.75 -28.86
C ALA A 137 -2.99 12.20 -27.62
N GLY A 138 -2.35 12.99 -26.75
CA GLY A 138 -2.93 13.52 -25.49
C GLY A 138 -2.76 12.61 -24.27
N VAL A 139 -2.52 11.31 -24.46
CA VAL A 139 -2.52 10.33 -23.37
C VAL A 139 -1.42 10.57 -22.34
N GLY A 140 -1.81 10.57 -21.07
CA GLY A 140 -0.92 10.76 -19.92
C GLY A 140 0.21 9.74 -19.81
N ASN A 141 1.23 10.04 -19.01
CA ASN A 141 2.48 9.28 -18.91
C ASN A 141 2.68 8.56 -17.55
N LEU A 142 1.62 8.39 -16.76
CA LEU A 142 1.65 7.59 -15.53
C LEU A 142 1.65 6.10 -15.91
N PRO A 143 2.52 5.25 -15.34
CA PRO A 143 2.59 3.84 -15.72
C PRO A 143 1.52 3.01 -15.00
N GLU A 144 0.25 3.31 -15.24
CA GLU A 144 -0.87 2.75 -14.49
C GLU A 144 -2.14 2.54 -15.30
N PHE A 145 -2.94 1.56 -14.88
CA PHE A 145 -4.38 1.53 -15.14
C PHE A 145 -5.14 1.47 -13.82
N ARG A 146 -6.46 1.71 -13.84
CA ARG A 146 -7.30 1.58 -12.65
C ARG A 146 -8.57 0.76 -12.87
N ALA A 147 -9.10 0.26 -11.77
CA ALA A 147 -10.48 -0.14 -11.63
C ALA A 147 -11.19 0.78 -10.61
N ASP A 148 -12.23 1.50 -11.06
CA ASP A 148 -13.08 2.34 -10.20
C ASP A 148 -14.26 1.51 -9.67
N CYS A 149 -14.27 1.27 -8.36
CA CYS A 149 -15.23 0.41 -7.69
C CYS A 149 -16.15 1.19 -6.75
N GLN A 150 -17.30 0.57 -6.45
CA GLN A 150 -18.28 1.07 -5.50
C GLN A 150 -18.40 0.09 -4.33
N TYR A 151 -18.87 0.58 -3.18
CA TYR A 151 -19.23 -0.29 -2.05
C TYR A 151 -20.17 -1.42 -2.52
N SER A 152 -19.83 -2.67 -2.17
CA SER A 152 -20.71 -3.82 -2.43
C SER A 152 -21.52 -4.17 -1.19
N HIS A 153 -20.85 -4.55 -0.10
CA HIS A 153 -21.48 -5.07 1.11
C HIS A 153 -20.48 -5.07 2.28
N ARG A 154 -20.93 -5.52 3.46
CA ARG A 154 -20.11 -5.73 4.66
C ARG A 154 -20.31 -7.15 5.22
N LEU A 155 -19.26 -7.81 5.66
CA LEU A 155 -19.32 -9.07 6.39
C LEU A 155 -18.18 -9.17 7.43
N PRO A 156 -18.36 -9.86 8.56
CA PRO A 156 -17.30 -10.21 9.52
C PRO A 156 -16.43 -11.39 9.04
N ASP A 157 -16.13 -11.42 7.74
CA ASP A 157 -15.60 -12.57 7.02
C ASP A 157 -14.23 -12.23 6.40
N ASP A 158 -13.40 -13.25 6.19
CA ASP A 158 -12.11 -13.10 5.49
C ASP A 158 -11.70 -14.45 4.84
N PRO A 159 -11.89 -14.63 3.51
CA PRO A 159 -11.53 -15.87 2.82
C PRO A 159 -10.02 -16.06 2.60
N ILE A 160 -9.18 -15.09 3.00
CA ILE A 160 -7.72 -15.24 2.99
C ILE A 160 -7.26 -15.73 4.37
N VAL A 161 -7.62 -14.99 5.43
CA VAL A 161 -7.14 -15.21 6.80
C VAL A 161 -7.93 -16.29 7.55
N ALA A 162 -9.23 -16.43 7.27
CA ALA A 162 -10.14 -17.36 7.94
C ALA A 162 -11.03 -18.13 6.92
N PRO A 163 -10.44 -18.85 5.96
CA PRO A 163 -11.18 -19.51 4.88
C PRO A 163 -12.14 -20.58 5.40
N GLY A 164 -13.40 -20.50 4.95
CA GLY A 164 -14.49 -21.39 5.36
C GLY A 164 -15.04 -21.13 6.77
N LEU A 165 -14.75 -19.97 7.36
CA LEU A 165 -15.17 -19.60 8.73
C LEU A 165 -15.95 -18.27 8.76
N PRO A 166 -17.24 -18.25 8.37
CA PRO A 166 -18.09 -17.06 8.48
C PRO A 166 -18.09 -16.47 9.89
N GLY A 167 -17.96 -15.14 10.00
CA GLY A 167 -17.93 -14.44 11.28
C GLY A 167 -16.64 -14.57 12.10
N ALA A 168 -15.59 -15.23 11.59
CA ALA A 168 -14.32 -15.39 12.30
C ALA A 168 -13.37 -14.19 12.18
N SER A 169 -13.74 -13.13 11.44
CA SER A 169 -12.95 -11.90 11.31
C SER A 169 -13.65 -10.69 11.95
N HIS A 170 -12.98 -9.54 11.92
CA HIS A 170 -13.63 -8.26 12.18
C HIS A 170 -14.43 -7.82 10.94
N MET A 171 -15.31 -6.83 11.10
CA MET A 171 -16.18 -6.38 10.00
C MET A 171 -15.36 -5.76 8.86
N HIS A 172 -15.45 -6.34 7.67
CA HIS A 172 -14.85 -5.82 6.45
C HIS A 172 -15.88 -5.12 5.57
N SER A 173 -15.42 -4.08 4.86
CA SER A 173 -16.17 -3.43 3.78
C SER A 173 -15.61 -3.91 2.44
N PHE A 174 -16.46 -4.56 1.63
CA PHE A 174 -16.06 -5.21 0.38
C PHE A 174 -16.39 -4.37 -0.86
N VAL A 175 -15.51 -4.42 -1.85
CA VAL A 175 -15.70 -3.91 -3.22
C VAL A 175 -15.15 -4.93 -4.23
N GLY A 176 -15.49 -4.74 -5.51
CA GLY A 176 -15.17 -5.72 -6.56
C GLY A 176 -16.23 -6.80 -6.60
N ASN A 177 -15.82 -8.06 -6.50
CA ASN A 177 -16.72 -9.20 -6.56
C ASN A 177 -17.89 -9.05 -5.56
N LYS A 178 -19.12 -9.18 -6.06
CA LYS A 178 -20.35 -8.98 -5.26
C LYS A 178 -20.77 -10.21 -4.44
N ALA A 179 -20.13 -11.35 -4.66
CA ALA A 179 -20.44 -12.63 -4.04
C ALA A 179 -19.30 -13.16 -3.14
N VAL A 180 -18.29 -12.33 -2.83
CA VAL A 180 -17.22 -12.72 -1.90
C VAL A 180 -17.77 -12.82 -0.47
N ASP A 181 -17.37 -13.88 0.22
CA ASP A 181 -17.70 -14.25 1.60
C ASP A 181 -16.57 -15.11 2.19
N ALA A 182 -16.72 -15.65 3.40
CA ALA A 182 -15.69 -16.52 4.00
C ALA A 182 -15.45 -17.85 3.24
N ASP A 183 -16.42 -18.38 2.49
CA ASP A 183 -16.31 -19.67 1.78
C ASP A 183 -15.63 -19.54 0.40
N THR A 184 -15.49 -18.32 -0.11
CA THR A 184 -15.02 -18.02 -1.47
C THR A 184 -13.61 -18.55 -1.77
N VAL A 185 -13.49 -19.43 -2.77
CA VAL A 185 -12.18 -19.84 -3.32
C VAL A 185 -11.93 -19.26 -4.72
N ALA A 186 -10.69 -19.37 -5.21
CA ALA A 186 -10.27 -18.72 -6.47
C ALA A 186 -11.10 -19.17 -7.70
N GLY A 187 -11.61 -20.40 -7.68
CA GLY A 187 -12.50 -20.91 -8.72
C GLY A 187 -13.90 -20.32 -8.70
N ASP A 188 -14.31 -19.60 -7.65
CA ASP A 188 -15.64 -19.01 -7.55
C ASP A 188 -15.66 -17.59 -8.11
N LEU A 189 -14.57 -16.84 -7.95
CA LEU A 189 -14.39 -15.54 -8.59
C LEU A 189 -14.42 -15.62 -10.14
N THR A 190 -14.13 -16.78 -10.74
CA THR A 190 -14.31 -17.00 -12.20
C THR A 190 -15.72 -17.39 -12.61
N LYS A 191 -16.55 -17.89 -11.67
CA LYS A 191 -17.96 -18.27 -11.91
C LYS A 191 -18.91 -17.11 -11.63
N PHE A 192 -18.71 -16.44 -10.50
CA PHE A 192 -19.52 -15.33 -10.03
C PHE A 192 -18.85 -14.00 -10.40
N THR A 193 -18.91 -13.66 -11.69
CA THR A 193 -18.20 -12.52 -12.28
C THR A 193 -18.84 -11.16 -12.01
N ALA A 194 -19.96 -11.11 -11.28
CA ALA A 194 -20.67 -9.89 -10.95
C ALA A 194 -19.82 -8.99 -10.03
N THR A 195 -19.44 -7.82 -10.54
CA THR A 195 -18.53 -6.88 -9.86
C THR A 195 -19.18 -5.53 -9.58
N SER A 196 -18.69 -4.80 -8.58
CA SER A 196 -18.94 -3.37 -8.33
C SER A 196 -17.92 -2.45 -9.00
N CYS A 197 -16.87 -3.02 -9.62
CA CYS A 197 -15.84 -2.29 -10.35
C CYS A 197 -16.20 -2.00 -11.81
N LYS A 198 -15.56 -0.97 -12.35
CA LYS A 198 -15.33 -0.76 -13.78
C LYS A 198 -13.81 -0.80 -13.99
N PRO A 199 -13.26 -1.56 -14.95
CA PRO A 199 -13.93 -2.39 -15.95
C PRO A 199 -14.65 -3.60 -15.33
N VAL A 200 -15.68 -4.10 -16.03
CA VAL A 200 -16.43 -5.30 -15.62
C VAL A 200 -15.62 -6.59 -15.73
N GLN A 201 -14.48 -6.53 -16.42
CA GLN A 201 -13.47 -7.58 -16.54
C GLN A 201 -12.61 -7.77 -15.28
N ASP A 202 -12.78 -6.91 -14.27
CA ASP A 202 -12.23 -7.11 -12.93
C ASP A 202 -13.25 -7.85 -12.05
N HIS A 203 -13.00 -9.14 -11.83
CA HIS A 203 -13.79 -10.03 -10.97
C HIS A 203 -13.12 -10.23 -9.60
N SER A 204 -12.04 -9.50 -9.32
CA SER A 204 -11.29 -9.56 -8.06
C SER A 204 -12.17 -9.11 -6.90
N ALA A 205 -11.86 -9.59 -5.70
CA ALA A 205 -12.42 -9.07 -4.46
C ALA A 205 -11.37 -8.22 -3.74
N TYR A 206 -11.80 -7.07 -3.20
CA TYR A 206 -10.95 -6.20 -2.40
C TYR A 206 -11.70 -5.76 -1.15
N TRP A 207 -11.03 -5.75 0.00
CA TRP A 207 -11.63 -5.30 1.25
C TRP A 207 -10.64 -4.57 2.16
N VAL A 208 -11.22 -3.85 3.13
CA VAL A 208 -10.54 -3.15 4.22
C VAL A 208 -11.43 -3.21 5.47
N PRO A 209 -10.87 -3.01 6.69
CA PRO A 209 -11.66 -2.83 7.90
C PRO A 209 -12.73 -1.76 7.73
N THR A 210 -13.98 -2.09 8.07
CA THR A 210 -15.05 -1.09 8.10
C THR A 210 -14.70 0.03 9.08
N LEU A 211 -14.71 1.26 8.56
CA LEU A 211 -14.62 2.49 9.34
C LEU A 211 -15.94 2.76 10.07
N TYR A 212 -15.88 3.19 11.33
CA TYR A 212 -17.05 3.57 12.13
C TYR A 212 -16.87 4.97 12.72
N ASP A 213 -17.93 5.77 12.69
CA ASP A 213 -17.98 7.05 13.40
C ASP A 213 -18.11 6.83 14.91
N ASN A 214 -17.19 7.42 15.68
CA ASN A 214 -17.08 7.17 17.10
C ASN A 214 -18.15 7.89 17.95
N ALA A 215 -18.88 8.88 17.38
CA ALA A 215 -19.99 9.55 18.08
C ALA A 215 -21.30 8.78 17.95
N THR A 216 -21.55 8.18 16.78
CA THR A 216 -22.81 7.53 16.44
C THR A 216 -22.77 6.01 16.51
N GLY A 217 -21.57 5.41 16.53
CA GLY A 217 -21.37 3.96 16.41
C GLY A 217 -21.77 3.39 15.05
N LYS A 218 -22.09 4.25 14.06
CA LYS A 218 -22.53 3.83 12.72
C LYS A 218 -21.33 3.61 11.79
N PRO A 219 -21.41 2.64 10.88
CA PRO A 219 -20.37 2.46 9.87
C PRO A 219 -20.38 3.61 8.86
N VAL A 220 -19.21 3.93 8.33
CA VAL A 220 -18.99 4.87 7.24
C VAL A 220 -18.67 4.06 5.98
N GLU A 221 -19.59 4.03 5.02
CA GLU A 221 -19.40 3.35 3.74
C GLU A 221 -18.52 4.19 2.80
N THR A 222 -17.75 3.52 1.94
CA THR A 222 -16.88 4.18 0.95
C THR A 222 -17.69 4.69 -0.24
N THR A 223 -17.57 5.97 -0.60
CA THR A 223 -18.20 6.53 -1.81
C THR A 223 -17.35 6.38 -3.07
N GLY A 224 -16.05 6.16 -2.90
CA GLY A 224 -15.14 5.82 -3.99
C GLY A 224 -14.10 4.83 -3.50
N PHE A 225 -13.84 3.78 -4.27
CA PHE A 225 -12.76 2.84 -4.01
C PHE A 225 -12.07 2.56 -5.34
N ARG A 226 -10.89 3.14 -5.53
CA ARG A 226 -10.12 3.03 -6.77
C ARG A 226 -8.94 2.11 -6.55
N VAL A 227 -8.84 1.08 -7.37
CA VAL A 227 -7.74 0.13 -7.38
C VAL A 227 -6.83 0.47 -8.56
N TYR A 228 -5.71 1.14 -8.29
CA TYR A 228 -4.67 1.34 -9.30
C TYR A 228 -3.80 0.09 -9.42
N TYR A 229 -3.35 -0.18 -10.64
CA TYR A 229 -2.33 -1.16 -11.00
C TYR A 229 -1.18 -0.40 -11.66
N ARG A 230 -0.09 -0.17 -10.92
CA ARG A 230 0.95 0.82 -11.31
C ARG A 230 2.37 0.26 -11.28
N SER A 231 3.26 0.84 -12.07
CA SER A 231 4.70 0.65 -11.89
C SER A 231 5.25 1.69 -10.91
N LEU A 232 5.75 1.23 -9.76
CA LEU A 232 6.35 2.11 -8.74
C LEU A 232 7.77 2.55 -9.11
N ALA A 233 8.43 1.82 -10.01
CA ALA A 233 9.79 2.08 -10.43
C ALA A 233 9.88 3.17 -11.53
N LYS A 234 11.06 3.81 -11.59
CA LYS A 234 11.40 4.84 -12.59
C LYS A 234 11.30 4.32 -14.04
N ASN A 235 11.42 3.01 -14.25
CA ASN A 235 11.13 2.31 -15.50
C ASN A 235 10.15 1.16 -15.25
N SER A 236 9.58 0.63 -16.33
CA SER A 236 8.61 -0.48 -16.28
C SER A 236 9.10 -1.72 -17.01
N THR A 237 10.42 -1.82 -17.23
CA THR A 237 11.05 -2.92 -17.94
C THR A 237 10.90 -4.22 -17.15
N GLY A 238 10.48 -5.29 -17.84
CA GLY A 238 10.25 -6.60 -17.22
C GLY A 238 8.98 -6.71 -16.39
N GLN A 239 8.04 -5.75 -16.48
CA GLN A 239 6.71 -5.93 -15.90
C GLN A 239 6.00 -7.13 -16.53
N MET A 240 5.45 -7.97 -15.67
CA MET A 240 4.60 -9.12 -16.01
C MET A 240 3.18 -8.89 -15.50
N PRO A 241 2.14 -9.44 -16.16
CA PRO A 241 0.77 -9.37 -15.66
C PRO A 241 0.64 -10.15 -14.34
N MET A 242 -0.34 -9.79 -13.51
CA MET A 242 -0.66 -10.61 -12.34
C MET A 242 -1.27 -11.95 -12.76
N PRO A 243 -0.92 -13.06 -12.09
CA PRO A 243 -1.64 -14.32 -12.22
C PRO A 243 -2.99 -14.24 -11.47
N ASN A 244 -4.00 -14.91 -12.01
CA ASN A 244 -5.28 -15.06 -11.32
C ASN A 244 -5.14 -15.95 -10.07
N GLY A 245 -5.87 -15.58 -9.03
CA GLY A 245 -5.89 -16.24 -7.72
C GLY A 245 -4.83 -15.74 -6.73
N LEU A 246 -4.01 -14.75 -7.10
CA LEU A 246 -3.03 -14.13 -6.20
C LEU A 246 -3.76 -13.43 -5.04
N ARG A 247 -3.30 -13.68 -3.81
CA ARG A 247 -3.84 -13.12 -2.56
C ARG A 247 -2.77 -12.30 -1.88
N MET A 248 -3.06 -11.07 -1.45
CA MET A 248 -2.08 -10.24 -0.74
C MET A 248 -2.76 -9.43 0.36
N ILE A 249 -2.05 -9.22 1.47
CA ILE A 249 -2.47 -8.33 2.55
C ILE A 249 -1.43 -7.23 2.75
N ALA A 250 -1.81 -5.97 2.53
CA ALA A 250 -1.02 -4.78 2.87
C ALA A 250 -1.47 -4.20 4.22
N GLY A 251 -0.54 -3.64 5.01
CA GLY A 251 -0.84 -3.16 6.38
C GLY A 251 -0.82 -4.27 7.44
N ASP A 252 -1.30 -3.94 8.66
CA ASP A 252 -1.29 -4.83 9.83
C ASP A 252 -2.51 -4.59 10.74
N ALA A 253 -3.45 -5.54 10.74
CA ALA A 253 -4.65 -5.54 11.59
C ALA A 253 -4.38 -5.43 13.10
N LYS A 254 -3.21 -5.88 13.56
CA LYS A 254 -2.85 -5.95 14.98
C LYS A 254 -2.14 -4.69 15.46
N LYS A 255 -1.77 -3.78 14.57
CA LYS A 255 -1.05 -2.55 14.91
C LYS A 255 -1.96 -1.57 15.67
N LYS A 256 -1.52 -1.17 16.87
CA LYS A 256 -2.21 -0.22 17.77
C LYS A 256 -1.44 1.09 17.98
N LYS A 257 -0.30 1.26 17.30
CA LYS A 257 0.61 2.41 17.44
C LYS A 257 0.32 3.44 16.34
N PRO A 258 -0.13 4.68 16.69
CA PRO A 258 -0.41 5.73 15.72
C PRO A 258 0.67 5.88 14.65
N THR A 259 0.24 5.96 13.39
CA THR A 259 1.14 6.25 12.28
C THR A 259 1.74 7.65 12.48
N PRO A 260 3.08 7.85 12.44
CA PRO A 260 3.68 9.17 12.67
C PRO A 260 3.22 10.21 11.65
N ARG A 261 2.96 11.45 12.09
CA ARG A 261 2.53 12.57 11.25
C ARG A 261 3.40 12.70 9.99
N GLY A 262 2.77 12.66 8.81
CA GLY A 262 3.44 12.81 7.52
C GLY A 262 4.02 11.52 6.94
N ALA A 263 3.91 10.39 7.63
CA ALA A 263 4.23 9.09 7.05
C ALA A 263 3.13 8.60 6.11
N THR A 264 3.47 7.66 5.22
CA THR A 264 2.51 6.89 4.41
C THR A 264 1.58 6.04 5.28
N GLY A 265 0.39 5.72 4.78
CA GLY A 265 -0.60 4.93 5.55
C GLY A 265 -1.28 5.76 6.66
N GLN A 266 -1.65 7.00 6.33
CA GLN A 266 -2.46 7.88 7.17
C GLN A 266 -3.74 8.27 6.43
N PHE A 267 -4.80 8.55 7.18
CA PHE A 267 -5.92 9.27 6.64
C PHE A 267 -5.56 10.74 6.38
N TYR A 268 -6.00 11.23 5.23
CA TYR A 268 -5.83 12.60 4.79
C TYR A 268 -7.16 13.17 4.25
N CYS A 269 -7.20 14.47 4.03
CA CYS A 269 -8.33 15.16 3.41
C CYS A 269 -7.98 15.51 1.98
N ALA A 270 -8.85 15.18 1.02
CA ALA A 270 -8.66 15.47 -0.40
C ALA A 270 -9.99 15.75 -1.10
N PHE A 271 -9.94 16.38 -2.28
CA PHE A 271 -11.04 16.35 -3.23
C PHE A 271 -10.98 15.04 -4.04
N TYR A 272 -12.13 14.53 -4.50
CA TYR A 272 -12.15 13.33 -5.33
C TYR A 272 -11.84 13.68 -6.79
N GLY A 273 -10.57 13.54 -7.17
CA GLY A 273 -10.07 13.85 -8.50
C GLY A 273 -8.68 13.24 -8.75
N PRO A 274 -8.19 13.24 -10.00
CA PRO A 274 -6.82 12.82 -10.29
C PRO A 274 -5.81 13.83 -9.71
N GLY A 275 -4.84 13.36 -8.93
CA GLY A 275 -3.64 14.12 -8.55
C GLY A 275 -3.54 14.59 -7.09
N ASP A 276 -4.59 14.51 -6.28
CA ASP A 276 -4.65 15.07 -4.92
C ASP A 276 -3.94 14.19 -3.83
N LEU A 277 -2.76 13.65 -4.15
CA LEU A 277 -1.98 12.76 -3.24
C LEU A 277 -1.42 13.49 -2.01
N ASP A 278 -1.18 14.80 -2.13
CA ASP A 278 -0.76 15.61 -0.99
C ASP A 278 -1.90 15.98 -0.04
N GLY A 279 -3.12 16.02 -0.58
CA GLY A 279 -4.31 16.43 0.14
C GLY A 279 -4.29 17.90 0.57
N ILE A 280 -5.45 18.35 1.06
CA ILE A 280 -5.66 19.70 1.59
C ILE A 280 -5.30 19.76 3.09
N ALA A 281 -5.37 18.61 3.78
CA ALA A 281 -4.93 18.46 5.15
C ALA A 281 -4.53 17.01 5.48
N ARG A 282 -3.60 16.83 6.43
CA ARG A 282 -3.30 15.53 7.06
C ARG A 282 -3.56 15.62 8.56
N SER A 283 -3.80 14.49 9.22
CA SER A 283 -4.12 14.49 10.66
C SER A 283 -2.95 15.03 11.48
N THR A 284 -3.23 15.97 12.39
CA THR A 284 -2.22 16.56 13.30
C THR A 284 -1.69 15.54 14.31
N ASN A 285 -2.50 14.54 14.67
CA ASN A 285 -2.15 13.44 15.58
C ASN A 285 -1.91 12.09 14.86
N GLY A 286 -1.96 12.08 13.52
CA GLY A 286 -1.73 10.91 12.69
C GLY A 286 -2.83 9.85 12.65
N ASN A 287 -4.00 10.12 13.24
CA ASN A 287 -5.14 9.20 13.22
C ASN A 287 -6.25 9.71 12.30
N TRP A 288 -6.94 10.78 12.71
CA TRP A 288 -8.14 11.29 12.03
C TRP A 288 -7.96 12.77 11.69
N PRO A 289 -7.98 13.17 10.42
CA PRO A 289 -8.00 14.58 10.05
C PRO A 289 -9.44 15.14 10.14
N ILE A 290 -9.55 16.46 10.21
CA ILE A 290 -10.81 17.20 9.99
C ILE A 290 -10.63 18.01 8.72
N CYS A 291 -11.57 17.86 7.79
CA CYS A 291 -11.48 18.34 6.42
C CYS A 291 -12.21 19.67 6.24
N GLY A 292 -11.48 20.69 5.79
CA GLY A 292 -12.03 21.99 5.41
C GLY A 292 -12.56 22.02 3.97
N GLY A 293 -13.34 23.05 3.63
CA GLY A 293 -13.99 23.16 2.32
C GLY A 293 -14.87 21.94 2.04
N ASP A 294 -14.94 21.49 0.80
CA ASP A 294 -15.64 20.27 0.38
C ASP A 294 -14.75 19.01 0.35
N ALA A 295 -13.58 19.09 0.99
CA ALA A 295 -12.70 17.95 1.12
C ALA A 295 -13.33 16.84 1.98
N THR A 296 -13.04 15.61 1.61
CA THR A 296 -13.52 14.38 2.27
C THR A 296 -12.35 13.59 2.82
N LEU A 297 -12.63 12.55 3.61
CA LEU A 297 -11.67 11.67 4.24
C LEU A 297 -11.20 10.58 3.26
N HIS A 298 -9.89 10.50 3.03
CA HIS A 298 -9.26 9.54 2.13
C HIS A 298 -8.20 8.68 2.83
N PHE A 299 -7.95 7.49 2.30
CA PHE A 299 -6.82 6.63 2.67
C PHE A 299 -6.18 6.03 1.42
N MET A 300 -4.85 6.05 1.35
CA MET A 300 -4.10 5.40 0.27
C MET A 300 -3.24 4.26 0.82
N MET A 301 -3.32 3.09 0.19
CA MET A 301 -2.67 1.86 0.62
C MET A 301 -2.00 1.14 -0.53
N GLN A 302 -0.68 1.01 -0.44
CA GLN A 302 0.16 0.41 -1.49
C GLN A 302 0.55 -1.03 -1.12
N PHE A 303 0.37 -1.93 -2.07
CA PHE A 303 0.74 -3.33 -1.97
C PHE A 303 2.15 -3.58 -2.53
N PRO A 304 2.76 -4.73 -2.20
CA PRO A 304 3.93 -5.26 -2.88
C PRO A 304 3.83 -5.25 -4.42
N ASP A 305 4.96 -5.08 -5.10
CA ASP A 305 5.10 -5.05 -6.57
C ASP A 305 6.05 -6.11 -7.13
N CYS A 306 6.53 -7.01 -6.26
CA CYS A 306 7.41 -8.12 -6.59
C CYS A 306 6.81 -9.43 -6.11
N TRP A 307 6.89 -10.47 -6.94
CA TRP A 307 6.32 -11.79 -6.70
C TRP A 307 7.36 -12.91 -6.90
N ASP A 308 7.25 -13.98 -6.11
CA ASP A 308 8.18 -15.12 -6.13
C ASP A 308 8.13 -16.00 -7.40
N GLY A 309 7.09 -15.81 -8.23
CA GLY A 309 6.88 -16.56 -9.46
C GLY A 309 6.43 -18.02 -9.24
N LYS A 310 5.97 -18.36 -8.04
CA LYS A 310 5.70 -19.74 -7.59
C LYS A 310 4.40 -19.89 -6.82
N HIS A 311 4.02 -18.94 -5.96
CA HIS A 311 2.90 -19.11 -5.02
C HIS A 311 1.89 -17.98 -5.09
N LEU A 312 0.61 -18.32 -5.24
CA LEU A 312 -0.51 -17.40 -5.21
C LEU A 312 -0.88 -16.95 -3.78
N ASP A 313 -0.37 -17.65 -2.77
CA ASP A 313 -0.47 -17.25 -1.36
C ASP A 313 0.61 -17.95 -0.52
N SER A 314 0.91 -17.38 0.65
CA SER A 314 1.83 -17.92 1.67
C SER A 314 1.11 -18.09 3.01
N PRO A 315 1.63 -18.88 3.97
CA PRO A 315 0.96 -19.10 5.27
C PRO A 315 0.71 -17.85 6.13
N ASN A 316 1.31 -16.71 5.77
CA ASN A 316 1.12 -15.40 6.41
C ASN A 316 0.61 -14.32 5.43
N HIS A 317 0.24 -14.72 4.21
CA HIS A 317 -0.28 -13.89 3.12
C HIS A 317 0.63 -12.72 2.68
N LYS A 318 1.93 -12.82 2.98
CA LYS A 318 2.95 -11.78 2.76
C LYS A 318 4.26 -12.33 2.19
N ASP A 319 4.78 -13.46 2.68
CA ASP A 319 6.10 -14.02 2.31
C ASP A 319 6.30 -14.43 0.83
N HIS A 320 5.23 -14.50 0.03
CA HIS A 320 5.30 -14.79 -1.41
C HIS A 320 5.40 -13.52 -2.29
N VAL A 321 5.35 -12.33 -1.67
CA VAL A 321 5.46 -11.02 -2.32
C VAL A 321 6.39 -10.07 -1.54
N ALA A 322 6.98 -9.11 -2.24
CA ALA A 322 7.86 -8.11 -1.64
C ALA A 322 7.68 -6.72 -2.24
N TYR A 323 8.02 -5.69 -1.46
CA TYR A 323 8.19 -4.34 -1.98
C TYR A 323 9.54 -4.24 -2.71
N GLY A 324 9.52 -3.75 -3.94
CA GLY A 324 10.70 -3.41 -4.71
C GLY A 324 11.46 -2.23 -4.10
N SER A 325 12.75 -2.14 -4.43
CA SER A 325 13.62 -1.02 -4.04
C SER A 325 14.28 -0.41 -5.30
N GLY A 326 15.19 0.55 -5.14
CA GLY A 326 15.79 1.29 -6.26
C GLY A 326 16.43 0.42 -7.37
N ASN A 327 16.85 -0.81 -7.05
CA ASN A 327 17.43 -1.77 -8.00
C ASN A 327 16.37 -2.68 -8.68
N GLY A 328 15.10 -2.58 -8.29
CA GLY A 328 14.03 -3.47 -8.68
C GLY A 328 13.64 -4.46 -7.58
N CYS A 329 13.14 -5.61 -8.00
CA CYS A 329 12.74 -6.68 -7.11
C CYS A 329 13.94 -7.45 -6.53
N PRO A 330 13.83 -7.97 -5.29
CA PRO A 330 14.85 -8.83 -4.72
C PRO A 330 14.89 -10.18 -5.46
N SER A 331 16.02 -10.88 -5.40
CA SER A 331 16.20 -12.19 -6.05
C SER A 331 15.26 -13.28 -5.54
N SER A 332 14.70 -13.12 -4.33
CA SER A 332 13.64 -13.98 -3.78
C SER A 332 12.29 -13.78 -4.48
N HIS A 333 12.04 -12.59 -5.04
CA HIS A 333 10.77 -12.19 -5.66
C HIS A 333 10.97 -11.65 -7.09
N PRO A 334 11.55 -12.44 -8.01
CA PRO A 334 12.10 -11.92 -9.27
C PRO A 334 11.04 -11.42 -10.27
N VAL A 335 9.76 -11.74 -10.09
CA VAL A 335 8.71 -11.35 -11.04
C VAL A 335 8.16 -9.98 -10.64
N ARG A 336 8.47 -8.96 -11.43
CA ARG A 336 7.86 -7.63 -11.26
C ARG A 336 6.40 -7.66 -11.74
N ILE A 337 5.47 -7.22 -10.91
CA ILE A 337 4.04 -7.10 -11.19
C ILE A 337 3.59 -5.64 -11.03
N PRO A 338 2.44 -5.20 -11.58
CA PRO A 338 1.89 -3.89 -11.24
C PRO A 338 1.58 -3.86 -9.74
N ALA A 339 2.02 -2.85 -9.02
CA ALA A 339 1.61 -2.67 -7.63
C ALA A 339 0.12 -2.36 -7.58
N ILE A 340 -0.63 -3.09 -6.76
CA ILE A 340 -1.97 -2.64 -6.36
C ILE A 340 -1.81 -1.42 -5.46
N THR A 341 -2.62 -0.39 -5.69
CA THR A 341 -2.80 0.71 -4.73
C THR A 341 -4.27 1.02 -4.58
N PHE A 342 -4.80 0.87 -3.37
CA PHE A 342 -6.13 1.33 -3.03
C PHE A 342 -6.10 2.84 -2.74
N ASP A 343 -7.03 3.56 -3.34
CA ASP A 343 -7.33 4.96 -3.14
C ASP A 343 -8.80 5.06 -2.73
N ILE A 344 -9.03 5.24 -1.43
CA ILE A 344 -10.30 4.99 -0.77
C ILE A 344 -10.86 6.32 -0.27
N GLN A 345 -12.02 6.72 -0.81
CA GLN A 345 -12.79 7.88 -0.35
C GLN A 345 -13.95 7.44 0.55
N TYR A 346 -14.08 8.12 1.68
CA TYR A 346 -15.26 8.12 2.53
C TYR A 346 -15.98 9.48 2.42
N PRO A 347 -17.32 9.53 2.51
CA PRO A 347 -18.08 10.80 2.49
C PRO A 347 -17.88 11.64 3.77
N ALA A 348 -17.21 11.07 4.78
CA ALA A 348 -16.89 11.70 6.03
C ALA A 348 -15.93 12.89 5.85
N LYS A 349 -16.09 13.94 6.68
CA LYS A 349 -15.22 15.13 6.70
C LYS A 349 -14.39 15.23 7.99
N GLY A 350 -14.35 14.19 8.80
CA GLY A 350 -13.81 14.25 10.16
C GLY A 350 -14.85 14.72 11.18
N THR A 351 -14.75 14.20 12.41
CA THR A 351 -15.51 14.69 13.58
C THR A 351 -14.59 14.84 14.79
N PRO A 352 -14.92 15.70 15.77
CA PRO A 352 -14.15 15.80 17.02
C PRO A 352 -14.11 14.50 17.84
N ALA A 353 -15.12 13.63 17.68
CA ALA A 353 -15.15 12.31 18.30
C ALA A 353 -14.18 11.31 17.65
N GLY A 354 -13.78 11.55 16.40
CA GLY A 354 -12.94 10.68 15.59
C GLY A 354 -13.68 9.47 15.03
N TYR A 355 -12.90 8.49 14.59
CA TYR A 355 -13.38 7.20 14.10
C TYR A 355 -12.66 6.06 14.81
N TYR A 356 -13.11 4.85 14.54
CA TYR A 356 -12.36 3.62 14.79
C TYR A 356 -12.50 2.67 13.60
N LEU A 357 -11.57 1.74 13.47
CA LEU A 357 -11.65 0.64 12.50
C LEU A 357 -12.20 -0.59 13.21
N SER A 358 -12.92 -1.45 12.50
CA SER A 358 -13.43 -2.71 13.05
C SER A 358 -12.33 -3.62 13.63
N SER A 359 -11.12 -3.55 13.08
CA SER A 359 -9.88 -4.19 13.56
C SER A 359 -9.32 -3.57 14.85
N ASP A 360 -9.80 -2.39 15.25
CA ASP A 360 -9.40 -1.69 16.47
C ASP A 360 -10.55 -0.87 17.09
N LYS A 361 -11.57 -1.57 17.60
CA LYS A 361 -12.78 -0.93 18.18
C LYS A 361 -12.49 -0.05 19.40
N GLU A 362 -11.43 -0.36 20.15
CA GLU A 362 -11.04 0.36 21.37
C GLU A 362 -9.94 1.40 21.08
N GLY A 363 -9.01 1.08 20.18
CA GLY A 363 -7.95 2.00 19.76
C GLY A 363 -8.46 3.00 18.73
N LYS A 364 -8.49 4.27 19.12
CA LYS A 364 -8.78 5.42 18.24
C LYS A 364 -7.67 5.69 17.21
N SER A 365 -6.92 4.67 16.81
CA SER A 365 -5.82 4.79 15.86
C SER A 365 -6.23 4.26 14.49
N ALA A 366 -5.82 4.97 13.44
CA ALA A 366 -5.91 4.48 12.08
C ALA A 366 -4.89 3.37 11.74
N SER A 367 -3.98 3.06 12.67
CA SER A 367 -2.80 2.23 12.38
C SER A 367 -3.09 0.76 12.12
N SER A 368 -4.25 0.24 12.53
CA SER A 368 -4.75 -1.10 12.23
C SER A 368 -5.36 -1.25 10.83
N MET A 369 -5.30 -0.18 10.01
CA MET A 369 -5.70 -0.23 8.61
C MET A 369 -4.83 -1.23 7.86
N HIS A 370 -5.51 -2.10 7.13
CA HIS A 370 -4.95 -3.05 6.19
C HIS A 370 -5.94 -3.20 5.04
N GLY A 371 -5.45 -3.77 3.94
CA GLY A 371 -6.25 -4.06 2.79
C GLY A 371 -5.84 -5.37 2.18
N ASP A 372 -6.83 -6.02 1.61
CA ASP A 372 -6.79 -7.39 1.20
C ASP A 372 -7.23 -7.44 -0.27
N ALA A 373 -6.44 -8.12 -1.08
CA ALA A 373 -6.66 -8.22 -2.52
C ALA A 373 -6.66 -9.69 -2.94
N PHE A 374 -7.77 -10.16 -3.49
CA PHE A 374 -7.90 -11.49 -4.08
C PHE A 374 -8.13 -11.33 -5.59
N VAL A 375 -7.05 -11.42 -6.34
CA VAL A 375 -6.96 -10.99 -7.75
C VAL A 375 -7.62 -11.99 -8.68
N MET A 376 -8.58 -11.53 -9.48
CA MET A 376 -9.22 -12.30 -10.54
C MET A 376 -9.65 -11.42 -11.71
N TRP A 377 -8.91 -11.42 -12.80
CA TRP A 377 -9.22 -10.64 -14.01
C TRP A 377 -9.50 -11.55 -15.20
N ASP A 378 -10.21 -11.02 -16.21
CA ASP A 378 -10.04 -11.56 -17.58
C ASP A 378 -8.56 -11.46 -17.97
N VAL A 379 -7.95 -12.62 -18.23
CA VAL A 379 -6.51 -12.76 -18.48
C VAL A 379 -6.07 -11.93 -19.69
N ASN A 380 -6.90 -11.86 -20.73
CA ASN A 380 -6.59 -11.06 -21.92
C ASN A 380 -6.57 -9.56 -21.61
N THR A 381 -7.52 -9.08 -20.80
CA THR A 381 -7.62 -7.70 -20.36
C THR A 381 -6.46 -7.33 -19.41
N MET A 382 -6.13 -8.18 -18.43
CA MET A 382 -4.97 -7.99 -17.55
C MET A 382 -3.66 -7.93 -18.35
N ASN A 383 -3.47 -8.86 -19.30
CA ASN A 383 -2.30 -8.87 -20.17
C ASN A 383 -2.22 -7.58 -21.02
N LYS A 384 -3.30 -7.18 -21.70
CA LYS A 384 -3.35 -5.95 -22.52
C LYS A 384 -3.13 -4.69 -21.70
N ARG A 385 -3.77 -4.55 -20.53
CA ARG A 385 -3.61 -3.37 -19.66
C ARG A 385 -2.20 -3.29 -19.07
N THR A 386 -1.63 -4.40 -18.64
CA THR A 386 -0.22 -4.45 -18.22
C THR A 386 0.72 -4.04 -19.35
N LYS A 387 0.49 -4.54 -20.58
CA LYS A 387 1.31 -4.23 -21.75
C LYS A 387 1.20 -2.76 -22.18
N ASN A 388 -0.01 -2.23 -22.27
CA ASN A 388 -0.27 -0.92 -22.88
C ASN A 388 -0.24 0.25 -21.90
N CYS A 389 -0.55 0.03 -20.62
CA CYS A 389 -0.60 1.09 -19.62
C CYS A 389 0.64 1.07 -18.73
N VAL A 390 0.95 -0.09 -18.14
CA VAL A 390 2.05 -0.21 -17.18
C VAL A 390 3.41 -0.25 -17.90
N LEU A 391 3.60 -1.16 -18.85
CA LEU A 391 4.89 -1.34 -19.56
C LEU A 391 5.21 -0.16 -20.50
N GLN A 392 4.24 0.34 -21.30
CA GLN A 392 4.44 1.53 -22.15
C GLN A 392 4.46 2.86 -21.38
N ARG A 393 4.21 2.84 -20.06
CA ARG A 393 4.14 4.02 -19.17
C ARG A 393 3.08 5.04 -19.61
N ARG A 394 1.82 4.62 -19.70
CA ARG A 394 0.67 5.41 -20.15
C ARG A 394 -0.50 5.35 -19.18
N THR A 395 -1.07 6.52 -18.88
CA THR A 395 -2.20 6.63 -17.97
C THR A 395 -3.42 6.00 -18.61
N CYS A 396 -4.01 5.03 -17.93
CA CYS A 396 -5.23 4.38 -18.35
C CYS A 396 -6.32 4.47 -17.28
N ASP A 397 -7.55 4.66 -17.73
CA ASP A 397 -8.74 4.64 -16.89
C ASP A 397 -9.44 3.27 -16.95
N ASN A 398 -10.71 3.25 -16.54
CA ASN A 398 -11.54 2.05 -16.55
C ASN A 398 -11.78 1.48 -17.96
N TYR A 399 -11.60 2.26 -19.03
CA TYR A 399 -11.99 1.91 -20.39
C TYR A 399 -10.82 1.79 -21.37
N GLY A 400 -9.66 2.35 -21.04
CA GLY A 400 -8.44 2.22 -21.85
C GLY A 400 -7.49 3.38 -21.59
N TYR A 401 -6.80 3.85 -22.63
CA TYR A 401 -5.97 5.05 -22.53
C TYR A 401 -6.79 6.27 -22.09
N GLN A 402 -6.38 6.91 -20.99
CA GLN A 402 -6.95 8.17 -20.54
C GLN A 402 -6.37 9.31 -21.39
N LYS A 403 -7.23 9.94 -22.19
CA LYS A 403 -6.92 11.13 -23.00
C LYS A 403 -7.08 12.42 -22.20
#